data_AF-A0A8H7ZN41-F1
#
_entry.id   AF-A0A8H7ZN41-F1
#
_cell.length_a   1.000
_cell.length_b   1.000
_cell.length_c   1.000
_cell.angle_alpha   90.00
_cell.angle_beta   90.00
_cell.angle_gamma   90.00
#
_symmetry.space_group_name_H-M   'P 1'
#
loop_
_entity.id
_entity.type
_entity.pdbx_description
1 polymer ?
#
loop_
_entity_poly.entity_id
_entity_poly.type
_entity_poly.pdbx_seq_one_letter_code
_entity_poly.pdbx_strand_id
1 'polypeptide(L)'
;MRELSLKLTIRMWDTYLAEGSNGFAGFHLYVCAAFLVKWSEKLKSMDFQGIMMYLQSLPTSNWGEKDIELLLSEAYMWQSHLATPS
;
A
#
# COMPACT_ATOMS: atom_id res chain seq x y z
N MET A 1 9.07 -3.45 -0.86
CA MET A 1 9.53 -2.42 0.10
C MET A 1 10.77 -1.69 -0.43
N ARG A 2 10.83 -1.43 -1.75
CA ARG A 2 11.74 -0.46 -2.37
C ARG A 2 11.03 0.85 -2.71
N GLU A 3 9.71 0.84 -2.56
CA GLU A 3 8.77 1.87 -2.97
C GLU A 3 8.54 2.93 -1.88
N LEU A 4 9.12 2.75 -0.70
CA LEU A 4 9.02 3.64 0.47
C LEU A 4 10.39 3.84 1.11
N SER A 5 10.59 4.96 1.81
CA SER A 5 11.81 5.16 2.60
C SER A 5 11.90 4.15 3.75
N LEU A 6 13.12 3.92 4.26
CA LEU A 6 13.35 2.97 5.37
C LEU A 6 12.53 3.34 6.62
N LYS A 7 12.41 4.64 6.92
CA LYS A 7 11.64 5.12 8.08
C LYS A 7 10.16 4.75 7.96
N LEU A 8 9.56 4.98 6.79
CA LEU A 8 8.17 4.64 6.52
C LEU A 8 7.94 3.13 6.50
N THR A 9 8.93 2.38 6.01
CA THR A 9 8.94 0.92 6.03
C THR A 9 8.84 0.39 7.45
N ILE A 10 9.66 0.91 8.37
CA ILE A 10 9.64 0.54 9.79
C ILE A 10 8.27 0.85 10.40
N ARG A 11 7.73 2.06 10.15
CA ARG A 11 6.41 2.46 10.66
C ARG A 11 5.29 1.55 10.18
N MET A 12 5.39 1.05 8.94
CA MET A 12 4.43 0.09 8.40
C MET A 12 4.58 -1.30 9.04
N TRP A 13 5.83 -1.71 9.31
CA TRP A 13 6.12 -2.97 10.00
C TRP A 13 5.59 -2.98 11.44
N ASP A 14 5.58 -1.85 12.13
CA ASP A 14 4.96 -1.74 13.46
C ASP A 14 3.49 -2.18 13.43
N THR A 15 2.74 -1.76 12.39
CA THR A 15 1.35 -2.18 12.20
C THR A 15 1.25 -3.64 11.80
N TYR A 16 2.12 -4.13 10.90
CA TYR A 16 2.11 -5.54 10.51
C TYR A 16 2.40 -6.48 11.67
N LEU A 17 3.30 -6.10 12.58
CA LEU A 17 3.61 -6.85 13.79
C LEU A 17 2.47 -6.80 14.81
N ALA A 18 1.77 -5.67 14.91
CA ALA A 18 0.60 -5.52 15.77
C ALA A 18 -0.60 -6.38 15.33
N GLU A 19 -0.80 -6.56 14.01
CA GLU A 19 -1.86 -7.40 13.42
C GLU A 19 -1.60 -8.93 13.58
N GLY A 20 -0.47 -9.34 14.16
CA GLY A 20 -0.16 -10.73 14.47
C GLY A 20 0.17 -11.61 13.25
N SER A 21 -0.03 -12.92 13.38
CA SER A 21 0.45 -13.93 12.40
C SER A 21 -0.11 -13.77 10.97
N ASN A 22 -1.25 -13.07 10.81
CA ASN A 22 -1.85 -12.78 9.50
C ASN A 22 -1.53 -11.38 8.96
N GLY A 23 -0.83 -10.53 9.71
CA GLY A 23 -0.52 -9.15 9.32
C GLY A 23 0.36 -9.05 8.07
N PHE A 24 1.33 -9.95 7.90
CA PHE A 24 2.22 -9.88 6.75
C PHE A 24 1.65 -10.55 5.48
N ALA A 25 0.99 -11.70 5.60
CA ALA A 25 0.52 -12.45 4.43
C ALA A 25 -0.86 -11.98 3.92
N GLY A 26 -1.79 -11.70 4.83
CA GLY A 26 -3.15 -11.27 4.48
C GLY A 26 -3.26 -9.78 4.29
N PHE A 27 -2.77 -8.99 5.26
CA PHE A 27 -2.97 -7.54 5.25
C PHE A 27 -2.07 -6.80 4.26
N HIS A 28 -0.84 -7.28 3.99
CA HIS A 28 0.03 -6.68 2.96
C HIS A 28 -0.60 -6.66 1.57
N LEU A 29 -1.42 -7.66 1.21
CA LEU A 29 -2.15 -7.68 -0.07
C LEU A 29 -3.10 -6.48 -0.20
N TYR A 30 -3.83 -6.17 0.87
CA TYR A 30 -4.73 -5.02 0.90
C TYR A 30 -3.96 -3.69 0.90
N VAL A 31 -2.79 -3.63 1.55
CA VAL A 31 -1.90 -2.47 1.46
C VAL A 31 -1.42 -2.25 0.02
N CYS A 32 -0.98 -3.30 -0.67
CA CYS A 32 -0.59 -3.22 -2.08
C CYS A 32 -1.75 -2.79 -2.98
N ALA A 33 -2.96 -3.29 -2.74
CA ALA A 33 -4.14 -2.90 -3.49
C ALA A 33 -4.48 -1.41 -3.28
N ALA A 34 -4.53 -0.95 -2.02
CA ALA A 34 -4.79 0.46 -1.69
C ALA A 34 -3.73 1.38 -2.32
N PHE A 35 -2.47 0.95 -2.27
CA PHE A 35 -1.35 1.68 -2.84
C PHE A 35 -1.46 1.83 -4.37
N LEU A 36 -1.87 0.79 -5.09
CA LEU A 36 -2.09 0.85 -6.55
C LEU A 36 -3.30 1.72 -6.91
N VAL A 37 -4.37 1.65 -6.13
CA VAL A 37 -5.59 2.44 -6.39
C VAL A 37 -5.34 3.94 -6.27
N LYS A 38 -4.48 4.37 -5.33
CA LYS A 38 -4.03 5.77 -5.20
C LYS A 38 -3.46 6.35 -6.50
N TRP A 39 -2.92 5.50 -7.38
CA TRP A 39 -2.37 5.90 -8.68
C TRP A 39 -3.20 5.43 -9.88
N SER A 40 -4.38 4.86 -9.65
CA SER A 40 -5.17 4.18 -10.69
C SER A 40 -5.56 5.08 -11.86
N GLU A 41 -5.95 6.34 -11.61
CA GLU A 41 -6.31 7.28 -12.68
C GLU A 41 -5.13 7.51 -13.63
N LYS A 42 -3.95 7.74 -13.07
CA LYS A 42 -2.73 7.97 -13.84
C LYS A 42 -2.29 6.70 -14.58
N LEU A 43 -2.32 5.55 -13.91
CA LEU A 43 -1.98 4.26 -14.51
C LEU A 43 -2.88 3.90 -15.69
N LYS A 44 -4.19 4.18 -15.61
CA LYS A 44 -5.16 3.92 -16.69
C LYS A 44 -4.93 4.78 -17.94
N SER A 45 -4.25 5.92 -17.80
CA SER A 45 -3.91 6.81 -18.92
C SER A 45 -2.56 6.50 -19.59
N MET A 46 -1.79 5.55 -19.05
CA MET A 46 -0.46 5.20 -19.53
C MET A 46 -0.48 3.96 -20.43
N ASP A 47 0.50 3.87 -21.33
CA ASP A 47 0.81 2.66 -22.05
C ASP A 47 1.57 1.65 -21.17
N PHE A 48 1.77 0.44 -21.67
CA PHE A 48 2.41 -0.63 -20.90
C PHE A 48 3.81 -0.24 -20.38
N GLN A 49 4.62 0.38 -21.23
CA GLN A 49 5.97 0.81 -20.85
C GLN A 49 5.92 1.91 -19.77
N GLY A 50 5.02 2.89 -19.91
CA GLY A 50 4.80 3.94 -18.94
C GLY A 50 4.35 3.40 -17.58
N ILE A 51 3.43 2.45 -17.57
CA ILE A 51 2.99 1.76 -16.34
C ILE A 51 4.19 1.11 -15.64
N MET A 52 5.00 0.34 -16.37
CA MET A 52 6.12 -0.39 -15.77
C MET A 52 7.15 0.56 -15.16
N MET A 53 7.53 1.61 -15.88
CA MET A 53 8.46 2.62 -15.37
C MET A 53 7.90 3.38 -14.16
N TYR A 54 6.60 3.71 -14.19
CA TYR A 54 5.96 4.46 -13.12
C TYR A 54 5.88 3.65 -11.82
N LEU A 55 5.49 2.36 -11.90
CA LEU A 55 5.42 1.48 -10.74
C LEU A 55 6.79 1.24 -10.09
N GLN A 56 7.87 1.26 -10.88
CA GLN A 56 9.24 1.14 -10.38
C GLN A 56 9.74 2.41 -9.67
N SER A 57 9.09 3.56 -9.87
CA SER A 57 9.56 4.87 -9.40
C SER A 57 8.42 5.78 -8.90
N LEU A 58 7.53 5.21 -8.09
CA LEU A 58 6.38 5.94 -7.55
C LEU A 58 6.82 7.16 -6.72
N PRO A 59 6.08 8.29 -6.79
CA PRO A 59 6.47 9.54 -6.14
C PRO A 59 6.15 9.53 -4.64
N THR A 60 6.85 8.67 -3.90
CA THR A 60 6.72 8.50 -2.45
C THR A 60 7.81 9.21 -1.65
N SER A 61 8.71 9.93 -2.33
CA SER A 61 9.85 10.63 -1.71
C SER A 61 9.44 11.61 -0.61
N ASN A 62 8.27 12.22 -0.76
CA ASN A 62 7.76 13.25 0.16
C ASN A 62 6.73 12.68 1.16
N TRP A 63 6.54 11.36 1.19
CA TRP A 63 5.58 10.76 2.11
C TRP A 63 6.07 10.88 3.55
N GLY A 64 5.14 11.20 4.44
CA GLY A 64 5.32 11.20 5.88
C GLY A 64 4.59 10.05 6.56
N GLU A 65 4.65 10.03 7.89
CA GLU A 65 3.97 9.01 8.70
C GLU A 65 2.44 9.04 8.50
N LYS A 66 1.85 10.23 8.33
CA LYS A 66 0.41 10.38 8.05
C LYS A 66 -0.02 9.72 6.75
N ASP A 67 0.82 9.75 5.70
CA ASP A 67 0.50 9.09 4.43
C ASP A 67 0.45 7.57 4.58
N ILE A 68 1.34 7.02 5.41
CA ILE A 68 1.37 5.59 5.75
C ILE A 68 0.17 5.22 6.61
N GLU A 69 -0.18 6.03 7.60
CA GLU A 69 -1.37 5.80 8.43
C GLU A 69 -2.65 5.79 7.61
N LEU A 70 -2.79 6.72 6.65
CA LEU A 70 -3.92 6.75 5.74
C LEU A 70 -3.97 5.50 4.86
N LEU A 71 -2.83 5.10 4.27
CA LEU A 71 -2.74 3.90 3.45
C LEU A 71 -3.12 2.63 4.23
N LEU A 72 -2.63 2.50 5.46
CA LEU A 72 -2.95 1.37 6.33
C LEU A 72 -4.43 1.37 6.74
N SER A 73 -5.01 2.55 6.98
CA SER A 73 -6.43 2.68 7.30
C SER A 73 -7.31 2.26 6.12
N GLU A 74 -6.99 2.68 4.89
CA GLU A 74 -7.68 2.25 3.67
C GLU A 74 -7.58 0.72 3.49
N ALA A 75 -6.39 0.17 3.65
CA ALA A 75 -6.17 -1.27 3.56
C ALA A 75 -6.98 -2.05 4.61
N TYR A 76 -7.09 -1.53 5.84
CA TYR A 76 -7.86 -2.16 6.92
C TYR A 76 -9.36 -2.14 6.63
N MET A 77 -9.86 -1.03 6.10
CA MET A 77 -11.25 -0.93 5.64
C MET A 77 -11.53 -1.98 4.56
N TRP A 78 -10.64 -2.15 3.59
CA TRP A 78 -10.85 -3.14 2.52
C TRP A 78 -10.76 -4.57 3.01
N GLN A 79 -9.79 -4.86 3.90
CA GLN A 79 -9.69 -6.16 4.52
C GLN A 79 -10.97 -6.49 5.29
N SER A 80 -11.50 -5.58 6.11
CA SER A 80 -12.72 -5.83 6.88
C SER A 80 -13.97 -6.00 6.01
N HIS A 81 -14.11 -5.24 4.93
CA HIS A 81 -15.25 -5.36 4.00
C HIS A 81 -15.19 -6.58 3.08
N LEU A 82 -13.99 -7.03 2.70
CA LEU A 82 -13.81 -8.14 1.76
C LEU A 82 -13.54 -9.48 2.45
N ALA A 83 -13.12 -9.49 3.72
CA ALA A 83 -12.88 -10.71 4.49
C ALA A 83 -14.13 -11.27 5.17
N THR A 84 -15.28 -10.56 5.15
CA THR A 84 -16.56 -11.16 5.54
C THR A 84 -17.10 -12.00 4.39
N PRO A 85 -17.19 -13.33 4.53
CA PRO A 85 -17.89 -14.16 3.55
C PRO A 85 -19.39 -13.89 3.67
N SER A 86 -20.06 -13.66 2.54
CA SER A 86 -21.52 -13.73 2.41
C SER A 86 -22.03 -15.15 2.64
#